data_AF-A0A561EI37-F1
#
_entry.id   AF-A0A561EI37-F1
#
_cell.length_a   1.000
_cell.length_b   1.000
_cell.length_c   1.000
_cell.angle_alpha   90.00
_cell.angle_beta   90.00
_cell.angle_gamma   90.00
#
_symmetry.space_group_name_H-M   'P 1'
#
loop_
_entity.id
_entity.type
_entity.pdbx_description
1 polymer ?
#
loop_
_entity_poly.entity_id
_entity_poly.type
_entity_poly.pdbx_seq_one_letter_code
_entity_poly.pdbx_strand_id
1 'polypeptide(L)'
;MLAGPGFWDREIEREGWSRVMSPSRAAFPEVAGLGTAWGRNFYVRGRDRLIMEWSGPVSLSAVILNGKPLQVESTEALSAAIRRGSDVP
;
A
#
# COMPACT_ATOMS: atom_id res chain seq x y z
N MET A 1 -13.06 3.95 1.65
CA MET A 1 -12.57 3.92 3.04
C MET A 1 -11.99 5.29 3.40
N LEU A 2 -12.30 5.83 4.59
CA LEU A 2 -11.79 7.12 5.05
C LEU A 2 -10.72 6.92 6.13
N ALA A 3 -9.46 7.22 5.81
CA ALA A 3 -8.32 7.18 6.72
C ALA A 3 -7.26 8.16 6.19
N GLY A 4 -6.55 8.89 7.03
CA GLY A 4 -5.45 9.75 6.55
C GLY A 4 -4.24 8.91 6.09
N PRO A 5 -3.34 9.44 5.23
CA PRO A 5 -2.11 8.77 4.81
C PRO A 5 -1.23 8.26 5.97
N GLY A 6 -1.26 8.95 7.12
CA GLY A 6 -0.52 8.56 8.32
C GLY A 6 -1.23 7.59 9.26
N PHE A 7 -2.53 7.32 9.04
CA PHE A 7 -3.32 6.44 9.91
C PHE A 7 -2.83 4.99 9.83
N TRP A 8 -2.55 4.52 8.61
CA TRP A 8 -2.13 3.15 8.34
C TRP A 8 -0.65 2.90 8.57
N ASP A 9 0.19 3.93 8.57
CA ASP A 9 1.65 3.80 8.73
C ASP A 9 2.01 2.97 9.96
N ARG A 10 1.42 3.28 11.12
CA ARG A 10 1.72 2.57 12.38
C ARG A 10 1.29 1.11 12.36
N GLU A 11 0.17 0.80 11.73
CA GLU A 11 -0.32 -0.58 11.64
C GLU A 11 0.53 -1.38 10.66
N ILE A 12 0.86 -0.80 9.51
CA ILE A 12 1.74 -1.38 8.50
C ILE A 12 3.13 -1.64 9.08
N GLU A 13 3.71 -0.67 9.80
CA GLU A 13 5.02 -0.82 10.45
C GLU A 13 5.03 -1.92 11.54
N ARG A 14 3.93 -2.06 12.30
CA ARG A 14 3.79 -3.16 13.28
C ARG A 14 3.83 -4.54 12.66
N GLU A 15 3.38 -4.67 11.41
CA GLU A 15 3.40 -5.92 10.64
C GLU A 15 4.73 -6.14 9.88
N GLY A 16 5.77 -5.38 10.24
CA GLY A 16 7.14 -5.54 9.77
C GLY A 16 7.46 -4.81 8.45
N TRP A 17 6.54 -3.99 7.96
CA TRP A 17 6.77 -3.19 6.76
C TRP A 17 7.55 -1.92 7.06
N SER A 18 8.38 -1.47 6.12
CA SER A 18 9.13 -0.22 6.22
C SER A 18 8.65 0.77 5.16
N ARG A 19 8.32 1.99 5.57
CA ARG A 19 7.92 3.06 4.64
C ARG A 19 9.11 3.55 3.81
N VAL A 20 8.90 3.73 2.52
CA VAL A 20 9.88 4.25 1.58
C VAL A 20 9.54 5.70 1.23
N MET A 21 10.36 6.63 1.70
CA MET A 21 10.15 8.07 1.49
C MET A 21 10.59 8.56 0.10
N SER A 22 11.47 7.83 -0.57
CA SER A 22 12.00 8.17 -1.90
C SER A 22 11.98 6.94 -2.80
N PRO A 23 10.78 6.52 -3.26
CA PRO A 23 10.60 5.32 -4.07
C PRO A 23 11.20 5.52 -5.46
N SER A 24 12.12 4.64 -5.86
CA SER A 24 12.61 4.61 -7.24
C SER A 24 11.75 3.70 -8.11
N ARG A 25 11.68 3.98 -9.41
CA ARG A 25 11.01 3.09 -10.38
C ARG A 25 11.62 1.69 -10.42
N ALA A 26 12.91 1.55 -10.13
CA ALA A 26 13.58 0.26 -10.04
C ALA A 26 13.11 -0.55 -8.83
N ALA A 27 12.84 0.13 -7.71
CA ALA A 27 12.33 -0.50 -6.49
C ALA A 27 10.82 -0.83 -6.60
N PHE A 28 10.05 -0.01 -7.31
CA PHE A 28 8.60 -0.19 -7.50
C PHE A 28 8.25 -0.09 -9.00
N PRO A 29 8.54 -1.13 -9.80
CA PRO A 29 8.27 -1.10 -11.24
C PRO A 29 6.78 -1.00 -11.55
N GLU A 30 5.93 -1.53 -10.67
CA GLU A 30 4.47 -1.43 -10.77
C GLU A 30 3.93 0.00 -10.87
N VAL A 31 4.69 1.02 -10.45
CA VAL A 31 4.31 2.44 -10.57
C VAL A 31 4.22 2.91 -12.02
N ALA A 32 4.96 2.29 -12.94
CA ALA A 32 4.98 2.71 -14.34
C ALA A 32 3.61 2.58 -15.03
N GLY A 33 2.73 1.70 -14.53
CA GLY A 33 1.37 1.52 -15.02
C GLY A 33 0.29 2.27 -14.25
N LEU A 34 0.65 3.00 -13.18
CA LEU A 34 -0.31 3.69 -12.33
C LEU A 34 -0.64 5.08 -12.87
N GLY A 35 -1.92 5.44 -12.83
CA GLY A 35 -2.44 6.71 -13.32
C GLY A 35 -2.09 7.92 -12.44
N THR A 36 -2.91 8.97 -12.48
CA THR A 36 -2.74 10.10 -11.57
C THR A 36 -3.41 9.79 -10.22
N ALA A 37 -2.71 10.05 -9.12
CA ALA A 37 -3.25 9.94 -7.76
C ALA A 37 -2.94 11.23 -6.99
N TRP A 38 -3.75 11.56 -5.98
CA TRP A 38 -3.48 12.70 -5.09
C TRP A 38 -2.20 12.47 -4.28
N GLY A 39 -1.99 11.23 -3.83
CA GLY A 39 -0.79 10.84 -3.10
C GLY A 39 -0.57 9.33 -3.12
N ARG A 40 0.65 8.91 -2.82
CA ARG A 40 1.03 7.50 -2.72
C ARG A 40 1.89 7.25 -1.49
N ASN A 41 1.67 6.12 -0.85
CA ASN A 41 2.59 5.60 0.16
C ASN A 41 3.14 4.26 -0.29
N PHE A 42 4.41 4.06 0.00
CA PHE A 42 5.21 2.93 -0.47
C PHE A 42 5.80 2.24 0.74
N TYR A 43 5.68 0.92 0.78
CA TYR A 43 6.21 0.10 1.86
C TYR A 43 6.87 -1.15 1.31
N VAL A 44 7.88 -1.64 2.03
CA VAL A 44 8.57 -2.89 1.72
C VAL A 44 8.62 -3.80 2.93
N ARG A 45 8.50 -5.11 2.71
CA ARG A 45 8.70 -6.13 3.75
C ARG A 45 9.40 -7.33 3.14
N GLY A 46 10.69 -7.47 3.39
CA GLY A 46 11.52 -8.46 2.69
C GLY A 46 11.49 -8.23 1.18
N ARG A 47 10.88 -9.15 0.43
CA ARG A 47 10.68 -9.02 -1.04
C ARG A 47 9.32 -8.42 -1.40
N ASP A 48 8.42 -8.29 -0.44
CA ASP A 48 7.09 -7.77 -0.67
C ASP A 48 7.09 -6.24 -0.80
N ARG A 49 6.19 -5.74 -1.63
CA ARG A 49 5.99 -4.32 -1.92
C ARG A 49 4.51 -3.98 -1.81
N LEU A 50 4.20 -2.95 -1.04
CA LEU A 50 2.85 -2.44 -0.85
C LEU A 50 2.80 -0.98 -1.31
N ILE A 51 1.81 -0.66 -2.14
CA ILE A 51 1.52 0.70 -2.56
C ILE A 51 0.08 1.02 -2.16
N MET A 52 -0.09 2.15 -1.49
CA MET A 52 -1.40 2.71 -1.16
C MET A 52 -1.58 3.99 -1.97
N GLU A 53 -2.59 4.02 -2.83
CA GLU A 53 -2.95 5.19 -3.62
C GLU A 53 -4.13 5.92 -3.00
N TRP A 54 -4.00 7.23 -2.93
CA TRP A 54 -4.98 8.12 -2.32
C TRP A 54 -5.61 9.00 -3.41
N SER A 55 -6.94 9.10 -3.40
CA SER A 55 -7.70 10.06 -4.22
C SER A 55 -7.92 11.40 -3.52
N GLY A 56 -7.59 11.50 -2.23
CA GLY A 56 -7.64 12.74 -1.47
C GLY A 56 -7.01 12.59 -0.08
N PRO A 57 -7.07 13.63 0.76
CA PRO A 57 -6.38 13.68 2.05
C PRO A 57 -6.79 12.59 3.05
N VAL A 58 -7.94 11.97 2.84
CA VAL A 58 -8.47 10.91 3.70
C VAL A 58 -9.07 9.74 2.91
N SER A 59 -8.95 9.71 1.58
CA SER A 59 -9.68 8.74 0.74
C SER A 59 -8.71 7.82 0.02
N LEU A 60 -8.73 6.54 0.40
CA LEU A 60 -7.94 5.50 -0.26
C LEU A 60 -8.65 5.04 -1.53
N SER A 61 -7.97 5.05 -2.67
CA SER A 61 -8.52 4.66 -3.98
C SER A 61 -8.06 3.29 -4.44
N ALA A 62 -6.82 2.91 -4.14
CA ALA A 62 -6.30 1.60 -4.51
C ALA A 62 -5.24 1.12 -3.52
N VAL A 63 -5.14 -0.19 -3.38
CA VAL A 63 -4.05 -0.86 -2.68
C VAL A 63 -3.45 -1.88 -3.63
N ILE A 64 -2.14 -1.89 -3.77
CA ILE A 64 -1.43 -2.75 -4.70
C ILE A 64 -0.38 -3.51 -3.90
N LEU A 65 -0.44 -4.82 -3.93
CA LEU A 65 0.48 -5.72 -3.24
C LEU A 65 1.25 -6.53 -4.28
N ASN A 66 2.57 -6.38 -4.30
CA ASN A 66 3.46 -7.03 -5.27
C ASN A 66 3.03 -6.81 -6.73
N GLY A 67 2.57 -5.60 -7.04
CA GLY A 67 2.08 -5.22 -8.37
C GLY A 67 0.66 -5.70 -8.71
N LYS A 68 -0.01 -6.43 -7.81
CA LYS A 68 -1.40 -6.86 -8.00
C LYS A 68 -2.36 -5.94 -7.25
N PRO A 69 -3.42 -5.42 -7.89
CA PRO A 69 -4.48 -4.72 -7.18
C PRO A 69 -5.14 -5.62 -6.13
N LEU A 70 -5.27 -5.11 -4.92
CA LEU A 70 -5.97 -5.77 -3.83
C LEU A 70 -7.37 -5.16 -3.71
N GLN A 71 -8.40 -5.99 -3.74
CA GLN A 71 -9.76 -5.55 -3.42
C GLN A 71 -9.87 -5.31 -1.92
N VAL A 72 -9.97 -4.04 -1.54
CA VAL A 72 -10.09 -3.60 -0.16
C VAL A 72 -11.47 -3.02 0.05
N GLU A 73 -12.42 -3.89 0.38
CA GLU A 73 -13.81 -3.48 0.61
C GLU A 73 -14.05 -3.03 2.07
N SER A 74 -13.15 -3.38 2.99
CA SER A 74 -13.22 -3.00 4.40
C SER A 74 -11.84 -2.81 5.05
N THR A 75 -11.81 -2.18 6.22
CA THR A 75 -10.61 -1.95 7.04
C THR A 75 -9.97 -3.28 7.44
N GLU A 76 -10.79 -4.26 7.79
CA GLU A 76 -10.36 -5.60 8.21
C GLU A 76 -9.72 -6.37 7.04
N ALA A 77 -10.27 -6.22 5.83
CA ALA A 77 -9.69 -6.81 4.62
C ALA A 77 -8.30 -6.23 4.33
N LEU A 78 -8.11 -4.92 4.53
CA LEU A 78 -6.81 -4.27 4.42
C LEU A 78 -5.82 -4.80 5.45
N SER A 79 -6.19 -4.78 6.74
CA SER A 79 -5.35 -5.29 7.82
C SER A 79 -4.95 -6.75 7.61
N ALA A 80 -5.88 -7.59 7.14
CA ALA A 80 -5.59 -8.99 6.85
C ALA A 80 -4.56 -9.15 5.72
N ALA A 81 -4.66 -8.35 4.66
CA ALA A 81 -3.71 -8.37 3.56
C ALA A 81 -2.32 -7.85 3.96
N ILE A 82 -2.26 -6.78 4.77
CA ILE A 82 -1.00 -6.24 5.31
C ILE A 82 -0.29 -7.30 6.17
N ARG A 83 -1.04 -8.04 7.00
CA ARG A 83 -0.51 -9.16 7.79
C ARG A 83 0.06 -10.26 6.90
N ARG A 84 -0.74 -10.75 5.95
CA ARG A 84 -0.41 -11.93 5.11
C ARG A 84 0.67 -11.65 4.05
N GLY A 85 0.74 -10.45 3.48
CA GLY A 85 1.66 -10.17 2.36
C GLY A 85 1.43 -11.11 1.17
N SER A 86 2.50 -11.61 0.54
CA SER A 86 2.40 -12.52 -0.62
C SER A 86 1.78 -13.89 -0.35
N ASP A 87 1.57 -14.29 0.90
CA ASP A 87 0.94 -15.57 1.28
C ASP A 87 -0.60 -15.57 1.08
N VAL A 88 -1.08 -14.81 0.10
CA VAL A 88 -2.46 -14.93 -0.40
C VAL A 88 -2.42 -15.93 -1.56
N PRO A 89 -3.07 -17.12 -1.43
CA PRO A 89 -3.18 -18.09 -2.51
C PRO A 89 -3.79 -17.49 -3.79
#